data_AF-A0A165E0J1-F1
#
_entry.id   AF-A0A165E0J1-F1
#
_cell.length_a   1.000
_cell.length_b   1.000
_cell.length_c   1.000
_cell.angle_alpha   90.00
_cell.angle_beta   90.00
_cell.angle_gamma   90.00
#
_symmetry.space_group_name_H-M   'P 1'
#
loop_
_entity.id
_entity.type
_entity.pdbx_description
1 polymer ?
#
loop_
_entity_poly.entity_id
_entity_poly.type
_entity_poly.pdbx_seq_one_letter_code
_entity_poly.pdbx_strand_id
1 'polypeptide(L)' 'MTHDSVWFSRPRKYGKGSRQCRVCAHQAGLIRKYGLEICRQCFREKSKDIGFVKNR' A
#
# COMPACT_ATOMS: atom_id res chain seq x y z
N MET A 1 6.55 -11.02 31.51
CA MET A 1 5.41 -10.33 30.86
C MET A 1 5.79 -8.93 30.36
N THR A 2 7.03 -8.72 29.91
CA THR A 2 7.55 -7.42 29.42
C THR A 2 7.46 -7.27 27.90
N HIS A 3 7.29 -8.37 27.17
CA HIS A 3 7.22 -8.36 25.70
C HIS A 3 5.87 -7.88 25.17
N ASP A 4 4.78 -8.17 25.89
CA ASP A 4 3.42 -7.77 25.49
C ASP A 4 3.24 -6.25 25.49
N SER A 5 3.88 -5.53 26.41
CA SER A 5 3.81 -4.06 26.48
C SER A 5 4.67 -3.34 25.43
N VAL A 6 5.59 -4.04 24.76
CA VAL A 6 6.52 -3.45 23.78
C VAL A 6 6.05 -3.68 22.35
N TRP A 7 5.26 -4.72 22.10
CA TRP A 7 4.72 -5.04 20.78
C TRP A 7 3.85 -3.89 20.24
N PHE A 8 4.16 -3.42 19.03
CA PHE A 8 3.43 -2.32 18.38
C PHE A 8 3.35 -1.00 19.19
N SER A 9 4.26 -0.79 20.14
CA SER A 9 4.31 0.38 21.04
C SER A 9 4.39 1.74 20.34
N ARG A 10 4.86 1.80 19.08
CA ARG A 10 5.00 3.03 18.32
C ARG A 10 3.81 3.26 17.37
N PRO A 11 3.16 4.44 17.41
CA PRO A 11 2.03 4.74 16.54
C PRO A 11 2.48 4.86 15.07
N ARG A 12 1.83 4.12 14.18
CA ARG A 12 2.08 4.14 12.73
C ARG A 12 1.01 4.96 11.99
N LYS A 13 0.79 6.20 12.41
CA LYS A 13 -0.25 7.07 11.84
C LYS A 13 0.13 7.64 10.46
N TYR A 14 1.42 7.79 10.17
CA TYR A 14 1.93 8.41 8.94
C TYR A 14 3.23 7.76 8.43
N GLY A 15 3.71 8.20 7.27
CA GLY A 15 4.91 7.66 6.62
C GLY A 15 4.68 6.36 5.85
N LYS A 16 5.76 5.74 5.39
CA LYS A 16 5.71 4.53 4.54
C LYS A 16 5.13 3.32 5.30
N GLY A 17 5.53 3.10 6.54
CA GLY A 17 5.08 1.98 7.36
C GLY A 17 3.64 2.08 7.90
N SER A 18 2.96 3.20 7.65
CA SER A 18 1.54 3.38 8.01
C SER A 18 0.57 2.83 6.98
N ARG A 19 1.05 2.58 5.75
CA ARG A 19 0.21 2.19 4.62
C ARG A 19 0.78 0.96 3.95
N GLN A 20 -0.10 0.19 3.35
CA GLN A 20 0.25 -1.01 2.63
C GLN A 20 -0.65 -1.17 1.41
N CYS A 21 -0.16 -1.88 0.40
CA CYS A 21 -0.96 -2.23 -0.75
C CYS A 21 -2.19 -3.06 -0.33
N ARG A 22 -3.37 -2.67 -0.81
CA ARG A 22 -4.61 -3.44 -0.57
C ARG A 22 -4.65 -4.84 -1.19
N VAL A 23 -3.70 -5.17 -2.09
CA VAL A 23 -3.62 -6.49 -2.76
C VAL A 23 -2.52 -7.36 -2.14
N CYS A 24 -1.28 -6.87 -2.07
CA CYS A 24 -0.11 -7.68 -1.68
C CYS A 24 0.49 -7.30 -0.33
N ALA A 25 -0.11 -6.37 0.43
CA ALA A 25 0.41 -5.81 1.68
C ALA A 25 1.82 -5.17 1.59
N HIS A 26 2.41 -5.05 0.40
CA HIS A 26 3.70 -4.38 0.24
C HIS A 26 3.58 -2.88 0.51
N GLN A 27 4.48 -2.35 1.34
CA GLN A 27 4.50 -0.95 1.76
C GLN A 27 5.25 -0.02 0.79
N ALA A 28 6.07 -0.57 -0.11
CA ALA A 28 6.86 0.22 -1.05
C ALA A 28 6.15 0.43 -2.39
N GLY A 29 6.41 1.57 -3.04
CA GLY A 29 5.89 1.84 -4.38
C GLY A 29 4.36 1.95 -4.45
N LEU A 30 3.74 2.43 -3.38
CA LEU A 30 2.29 2.60 -3.28
C LEU A 30 1.82 3.80 -4.13
N ILE A 31 0.92 3.54 -5.07
CA ILE A 31 0.19 4.54 -5.83
C ILE A 31 -1.01 4.98 -5.00
N ARG A 32 -1.01 6.26 -4.60
CA ARG A 32 -2.02 6.86 -3.72
C ARG A 32 -3.01 7.77 -4.45
N LYS A 33 -2.76 8.04 -5.74
CA LYS A 33 -3.60 8.92 -6.55
C LYS A 33 -4.98 8.29 -6.71
N TYR A 34 -6.03 9.12 -6.67
CA TYR A 34 -7.42 8.70 -6.84
C TYR A 34 -7.91 7.66 -5.80
N GLY A 35 -7.28 7.58 -4.61
CA GLY A 35 -7.68 6.62 -3.58
C GLY A 35 -7.35 5.16 -3.93
N LEU A 36 -6.41 4.93 -4.85
CA LEU A 36 -6.13 3.59 -5.35
C LEU A 36 -5.35 2.69 -4.37
N GLU A 37 -4.55 3.22 -3.44
CA GLU A 37 -3.84 2.46 -2.39
C GLU A 37 -3.22 1.09 -2.81
N ILE A 38 -2.68 1.00 -4.03
CA ILE A 38 -2.10 -0.23 -4.63
C ILE A 38 -0.64 -0.04 -4.97
N CYS A 39 0.13 -1.13 -4.89
CA CYS A 39 1.52 -1.15 -5.30
C CYS A 39 1.66 -0.98 -6.83
N ARG A 40 2.78 -0.44 -7.30
CA ARG A 40 3.04 -0.25 -8.74
C ARG A 40 3.00 -1.54 -9.58
N GLN A 41 3.35 -2.70 -9.00
CA GLN A 41 3.28 -3.99 -9.70
C GLN A 41 1.82 -4.42 -9.85
N CYS A 42 1.09 -4.43 -8.74
CA CYS A 42 -0.34 -4.68 -8.63
C CYS A 42 -1.16 -3.79 -9.58
N PHE A 43 -0.80 -2.51 -9.68
CA PHE A 43 -1.45 -1.58 -10.60
C PHE A 43 -1.22 -1.97 -12.06
N ARG A 44 -0.03 -2.44 -12.45
CA ARG A 44 0.23 -2.87 -13.83
C ARG A 44 -0.55 -4.13 -14.22
N GLU A 45 -0.76 -5.03 -13.27
CA GLU A 45 -1.57 -6.24 -13.49
C GLU A 45 -3.05 -5.91 -13.64
N LYS A 46 -3.56 -4.96 -12.84
CA LYS A 46 -4.98 -4.61 -12.78
C LYS A 46 -5.37 -3.35 -13.54
N SER A 47 -4.44 -2.68 -14.23
CA SER A 47 -4.69 -1.39 -14.88
C SER A 47 -5.82 -1.46 -15.90
N LYS A 48 -5.86 -2.55 -16.69
CA LYS A 48 -6.90 -2.79 -17.69
C LYS A 48 -8.28 -2.99 -17.06
N ASP A 49 -8.36 -3.79 -15.99
CA ASP A 49 -9.61 -4.06 -15.26
C ASP A 49 -10.17 -2.79 -14.60
N ILE A 50 -9.28 -1.89 -14.16
CA ILE A 50 -9.65 -0.58 -13.59
C ILE A 50 -10.11 0.40 -14.69
N GLY A 51 -9.81 0.13 -15.96
CA GLY A 51 -10.16 0.98 -17.10
C GLY A 51 -9.06 1.95 -17.56
N PHE A 52 -7.82 1.78 -17.08
CA PHE A 52 -6.69 2.55 -17.60
C PHE A 52 -6.23 1.99 -18.95
N VAL A 53 -6.17 2.87 -19.96
CA VAL A 53 -5.66 2.56 -21.30
C VAL A 53 -4.34 3.28 -21.53
N LYS A 54 -3.38 2.59 -22.14
CA LYS A 54 -2.09 3.17 -22.53
C LYS A 54 -2.28 3.96 -23.83
N ASN A 55 -2.33 5.30 -23.72
CA ASN A 55 -2.22 6.19 -24.88
C ASN A 55 -0.74 6.50 -25.11
N ARG A 56 -0.14 5.87 -26.12
CA ARG A 56 1.29 5.90 -26.52
C ARG A 56 2.20 4.89 -25.79
#